data_AF-A0A379CNQ2-F1
#
_entry.id   AF-A0A379CNQ2-F1
#
_cell.length_a   1.000
_cell.length_b   1.000
_cell.length_c   1.000
_cell.angle_alpha   90.00
_cell.angle_beta   90.00
_cell.angle_gamma   90.00
#
_symmetry.space_group_name_H-M   'P 1'
#
loop_
_entity.id
_entity.type
_entity.pdbx_description
1 polymer ?
#
loop_
_entity_poly.entity_id
_entity_poly.type
_entity_poly.pdbx_seq_one_letter_code
_entity_poly.pdbx_strand_id
1 'polypeptide(L)' 'MTELNLDSVADELLTVIRKHLGDEADINILVMENTPNHMRLKVEAQGREVFNIALKGE' A
#
# COMPACT_ATOMS: atom_id res chain seq x y z
N MET A 1 2.03 -12.15 18.94
CA MET A 1 2.32 -11.92 17.52
C MET A 1 1.37 -10.82 17.09
N THR A 2 1.89 -9.67 16.67
CA THR A 2 1.04 -8.60 16.15
C THR A 2 0.69 -9.01 14.73
N GLU A 3 -0.50 -9.56 14.52
CA GLU A 3 -1.00 -9.77 13.16
C GLU A 3 -0.96 -8.40 12.47
N LEU A 4 -0.10 -8.30 11.45
CA LEU A 4 0.04 -7.10 10.66
C LEU A 4 -1.28 -6.94 9.89
N ASN A 5 -2.18 -6.12 10.43
CA ASN A 5 -3.49 -5.95 9.84
C ASN A 5 -3.32 -5.17 8.53
N LEU A 6 -3.47 -5.91 7.43
CA LEU A 6 -3.43 -5.43 6.06
C LEU A 6 -4.24 -4.15 5.84
N ASP A 7 -5.42 -4.09 6.45
CA ASP A 7 -6.32 -2.94 6.34
C ASP A 7 -5.69 -1.69 6.99
N SER A 8 -5.03 -1.86 8.14
CA SER A 8 -4.35 -0.76 8.83
C SER A 8 -3.14 -0.25 8.04
N VAL A 9 -2.37 -1.14 7.40
CA VAL A 9 -1.23 -0.74 6.57
C VAL A 9 -1.70 -0.04 5.29
N ALA A 10 -2.78 -0.52 4.67
CA ALA A 10 -3.36 0.12 3.51
C ALA A 10 -3.90 1.52 3.85
N ASP A 11 -4.57 1.69 4.99
CA ASP A 11 -5.07 2.99 5.45
C ASP A 11 -3.96 3.99 5.75
N GLU A 12 -2.87 3.54 6.39
CA GLU A 12 -1.69 4.39 6.63
C GLU A 12 -1.03 4.81 5.31
N LEU A 13 -0.87 3.87 4.37
CA LEU A 13 -0.32 4.18 3.05
C LEU A 13 -1.19 5.17 2.29
N LEU A 14 -2.51 4.96 2.24
CA LEU A 14 -3.46 5.89 1.62
C LEU A 14 -3.33 7.29 2.22
N THR A 15 -3.22 7.37 3.55
CA THR A 15 -3.07 8.65 4.26
C THR A 15 -1.78 9.38 3.85
N VAL A 16 -0.66 8.66 3.79
CA VAL A 16 0.64 9.23 3.38
C VAL A 16 0.60 9.69 1.92
N ILE A 17 0.04 8.88 1.03
CA ILE A 17 -0.05 9.19 -0.40
C ILE A 17 -0.96 10.38 -0.65
N ARG A 18 -2.13 10.45 0.00
CA ARG A 18 -3.04 11.60 -0.07
C ARG A 18 -2.41 12.88 0.46
N LYS A 19 -1.64 12.81 1.55
CA LYS A 19 -0.89 13.97 2.05
C LYS A 19 0.13 14.49 1.03
N HIS A 20 0.67 13.62 0.19
CA HIS A 20 1.70 14.00 -0.79
C HIS A 20 1.12 14.42 -2.15
N LEU A 21 0.03 13.79 -2.59
CA LEU A 21 -0.58 13.99 -3.91
C LEU A 21 -1.86 14.85 -3.88
N GLY A 22 -2.43 15.10 -2.70
CA GLY A 22 -3.71 15.76 -2.48
C GLY A 22 -4.85 14.76 -2.24
N ASP A 23 -5.86 15.18 -1.48
CA ASP A 23 -7.02 14.33 -1.13
C ASP A 23 -7.87 13.92 -2.35
N GLU A 24 -7.81 14.68 -3.44
CA GLU A 24 -8.51 14.38 -4.71
C GLU A 24 -7.71 13.43 -5.62
N ALA A 25 -6.54 12.97 -5.20
CA ALA A 25 -5.78 12.02 -5.98
C ALA A 25 -6.52 10.68 -6.06
N ASP A 26 -6.84 10.24 -7.27
CA ASP A 26 -7.35 8.90 -7.53
C ASP A 26 -6.21 7.89 -7.29
N ILE A 27 -6.27 7.21 -6.14
CA ILE A 27 -5.25 6.28 -5.65
C ILE A 27 -5.83 4.88 -5.67
N ASN A 28 -5.15 3.97 -6.36
CA ASN A 28 -5.50 2.57 -6.45
C ASN A 28 -4.37 1.73 -5.85
N ILE A 29 -4.70 0.86 -4.89
CA ILE A 29 -3.73 -0.04 -4.25
C ILE A 29 -4.06 -1.46 -4.70
N LEU A 30 -3.09 -2.08 -5.37
CA LEU A 30 -3.19 -3.42 -5.91
C LEU A 30 -2.26 -4.35 -5.12
N VAL A 31 -2.81 -5.42 -4.56
CA VAL A 31 -2.01 -6.49 -3.94
C VAL A 31 -1.46 -7.36 -5.07
N MET A 32 -0.14 -7.29 -5.28
CA MET A 32 0.56 -8.02 -6.34
C MET A 32 0.96 -9.43 -5.91
N GLU A 33 1.32 -9.60 -4.64
CA GLU A 33 1.71 -10.89 -4.07
C GLU A 33 1.37 -10.89 -2.58
N ASN A 34 0.79 -11.98 -2.08
CA ASN A 34 0.50 -12.17 -0.66
C ASN A 34 0.89 -13.58 -0.25
N THR A 35 2.09 -13.70 0.30
CA THR A 35 2.61 -14.95 0.86
C THR A 35 2.79 -14.78 2.37
N PRO A 36 2.84 -15.89 3.14
CA PRO A 36 3.03 -15.81 4.60
C PRO A 36 4.28 -15.03 5.05
N ASN A 37 5.32 -14.99 4.21
CA ASN A 37 6.61 -14.37 4.53
C ASN A 37 6.84 -13.04 3.83
N HIS A 38 6.03 -12.73 2.81
CA HIS A 38 6.25 -11.59 1.95
C HIS A 38 4.95 -11.11 1.33
N MET A 39 4.76 -9.79 1.34
CA MET A 39 3.65 -9.15 0.66
C MET A 39 4.14 -8.03 -0.23
N ARG A 40 3.59 -7.99 -1.43
CA ARG A 40 3.92 -7.01 -2.44
C ARG A 40 2.71 -6.19 -2.80
N LEU A 41 2.80 -4.87 -2.61
CA LEU A 41 1.75 -3.91 -2.94
C LEU A 41 2.24 -3.00 -4.08
N LYS A 42 1.38 -2.76 -5.06
CA LYS A 42 1.55 -1.74 -6.10
C LYS A 42 0.57 -0.61 -5.81
N VAL A 43 1.11 0.59 -5.64
CA VAL A 43 0.30 1.80 -5.51
C VAL A 43 0.35 2.56 -6.81
N GLU A 44 -0.82 2.83 -7.39
CA GLU A 44 -1.00 3.71 -8.53
C GLU A 44 -1.74 4.97 -8.09
N ALA A 45 -1.29 6.13 -8.56
CA ALA A 45 -2.03 7.37 -8.39
C ALA A 45 -2.05 8.13 -9.70
N GLN A 46 -3.23 8.63 -10.11
CA GLN A 46 -3.41 9.37 -11.37
C GLN A 46 -2.86 8.61 -12.60
N GLY A 47 -2.97 7.28 -12.62
CA GLY A 47 -2.48 6.43 -13.71
C GLY A 47 -0.95 6.26 -13.76
N ARG A 48 -0.22 6.66 -12.72
CA ARG A 48 1.22 6.42 -12.58
C ARG A 48 1.50 5.48 -11.42
N GLU A 49 2.39 4.51 -11.62
CA GLU A 49 2.94 3.72 -10.52
C GLU A 49 3.76 4.64 -9.62
N VAL A 50 3.45 4.64 -8.33
CA VAL A 50 4.10 5.52 -7.35
C VAL A 50 5.04 4.72 -6.45
N PHE A 51 4.64 3.52 -6.01
CA PHE A 51 5.43 2.70 -5.08
C PHE A 51 5.24 1.20 -5.27
N ASN A 52 6.31 0.46 -5.02
CA ASN A 52 6.32 -1.01 -4.89
C ASN A 52 6.86 -1.36 -3.50
N ILE A 53 6.00 -1.90 -2.64
CA ILE A 53 6.31 -2.16 -1.23
C ILE A 53 6.40 -3.65 -1.01
N ALA A 54 7.55 -4.10 -0.52
CA ALA A 54 7.83 -5.46 -0.07
C ALA A 54 7.80 -5.49 1.47
N LEU A 55 6.74 -6.03 2.07
CA LEU A 55 6.65 -6.24 3.51
C LEU A 55 7.17 -7.64 3.83
N LYS A 56 8.14 -7.76 4.73
CA LYS A 56 8.63 -9.04 5.23
C LYS A 56 7.79 -9.45 6.44
N GLY A 57 7.20 -10.65 6.41
CA GLY A 57 6.54 -11.23 7.57
C GLY A 57 7.58 -11.68 8.59
N GLU A 58 7.58 -11.05 9.76
CA GLU A 58 8.16 -11.59 11.01
C GLU A 58 7.04 -12.09 11.92
#